data_AF-A0A7Z2YB49-F1
#
_entry.id   AF-A0A7Z2YB49-F1
#
_cell.length_a   1.000
_cell.length_b   1.000
_cell.length_c   1.000
_cell.angle_alpha   90.00
_cell.angle_beta   90.00
_cell.angle_gamma   90.00
#
_symmetry.space_group_name_H-M   'P 1'
#
loop_
_entity.id
_entity.type
_entity.pdbx_description
1 polymer ?
#
loop_
_entity_poly.entity_id
_entity_poly.type
_entity_poly.pdbx_seq_one_letter_code
_entity_poly.pdbx_strand_id
1 'polypeptide(L)' 'MMEFLYFPEDKSEYIPAVFMLLLFIVLASLAMIWIIRASQKEEKKWDKLEQTPDTMNREDQKPREGKS' A
#
# COMPACT_ATOMS: atom_id res chain seq x y z
N MET A 1 -17.14 -25.87 -30.53
CA MET A 1 -18.59 -25.88 -30.20
C MET A 1 -18.79 -24.80 -29.17
N MET A 2 -19.76 -23.90 -29.34
CA MET A 2 -20.07 -22.93 -28.30
C MET A 2 -20.62 -23.70 -27.10
N GLU A 3 -19.89 -23.70 -25.99
CA GLU A 3 -20.46 -23.98 -24.67
C GLU A 3 -21.49 -22.89 -24.44
N PHE A 4 -22.74 -23.23 -24.77
CA PHE A 4 -23.91 -22.38 -24.70
C PHE A 4 -23.91 -21.68 -23.33
N LEU A 5 -24.10 -20.35 -23.30
CA LEU A 5 -24.44 -19.69 -22.05
C LEU A 5 -25.73 -20.33 -21.54
N TYR A 6 -25.60 -21.28 -20.61
CA TYR A 6 -26.72 -21.84 -19.90
C TYR A 6 -27.24 -20.76 -18.97
N PHE A 7 -28.36 -20.17 -19.36
CA PHE A 7 -29.09 -19.25 -18.52
C PHE A 7 -30.17 -20.07 -17.82
N PRO A 8 -30.01 -20.38 -16.52
CA PRO A 8 -31.07 -21.05 -15.80
C PRO A 8 -32.37 -20.24 -15.88
N GLU A 9 -33.48 -20.95 -16.13
CA GLU A 9 -34.82 -20.38 -16.13
C GLU A 9 -35.18 -19.87 -14.74
N ASP A 10 -34.73 -20.57 -13.68
CA ASP A 10 -34.90 -20.16 -12.30
C ASP A 10 -33.78 -19.21 -11.85
N LYS A 11 -34.17 -18.02 -11.41
CA LYS A 11 -33.22 -16.97 -10.97
C LYS A 11 -32.43 -17.36 -9.71
N SER A 12 -32.91 -18.33 -8.94
CA SER A 12 -32.23 -18.82 -7.74
C SER A 12 -30.89 -19.50 -8.04
N GLU A 13 -30.73 -20.10 -9.22
CA GLU A 13 -29.48 -20.74 -9.63
C GLU A 13 -28.33 -19.74 -9.84
N TYR A 14 -28.60 -18.44 -9.99
CA TYR A 14 -27.56 -17.40 -10.06
C TYR A 14 -27.10 -16.90 -8.67
N ILE A 15 -27.82 -17.22 -7.60
CA ILE A 15 -27.49 -16.78 -6.23
C ILE A 15 -26.05 -17.16 -5.84
N PRO A 16 -25.57 -18.40 -6.09
CA PRO A 16 -24.19 -18.78 -5.79
C PRO A 16 -23.16 -17.92 -6.54
N ALA A 17 -23.44 -17.59 -7.82
CA ALA A 17 -22.53 -16.78 -8.63
C ALA A 17 -22.43 -15.32 -8.11
N VAL A 18 -23.58 -14.70 -7.79
CA VAL A 18 -23.61 -13.35 -7.22
C VAL A 18 -22.94 -13.33 -5.84
N PHE A 19 -23.18 -14.36 -5.03
CA PHE A 19 -22.53 -14.47 -3.72
C PHE A 19 -21.00 -14.55 -3.84
N MET A 20 -20.49 -15.39 -4.76
CA MET A 20 -19.06 -15.48 -5.03
C MET A 20 -18.49 -14.14 -5.51
N LEU A 21 -19.16 -13.47 -6.43
CA LEU A 21 -18.73 -12.15 -6.91
C LEU A 21 -18.62 -11.14 -5.76
N LEU A 22 -19.63 -11.05 -4.92
CA LEU A 22 -19.63 -10.16 -3.75
C LEU A 22 -18.51 -10.52 -2.78
N LEU A 23 -18.30 -11.81 -2.52
CA LEU A 23 -17.22 -12.29 -1.65
C LEU A 23 -15.84 -11.88 -2.20
N PHE A 24 -15.58 -12.04 -3.49
CA PHE A 24 -14.33 -11.60 -4.10
C PHE A 24 -14.14 -10.08 -4.03
N ILE A 25 -15.19 -9.30 -4.27
CA ILE A 25 -15.12 -7.83 -4.18
C ILE A 25 -14.77 -7.39 -2.75
N VAL A 26 -15.42 -7.99 -1.75
CA VAL A 26 -15.17 -7.69 -0.34
C VAL A 26 -13.74 -8.08 0.03
N LEU A 27 -13.30 -9.29 -0.33
CA LEU A 27 -11.95 -9.76 -0.04
C LEU A 27 -10.88 -8.91 -0.74
N ALA A 28 -11.06 -8.55 -2.00
CA ALA A 28 -10.14 -7.69 -2.75
C ALA A 28 -10.03 -6.31 -2.10
N SER A 29 -11.17 -5.74 -1.71
CA SER A 29 -11.21 -4.44 -1.02
C SER A 29 -10.49 -4.50 0.33
N LEU A 30 -10.74 -5.54 1.12
CA LEU A 30 -10.06 -5.76 2.40
C LEU A 30 -8.55 -5.97 2.21
N ALA A 31 -8.14 -6.80 1.25
CA ALA A 31 -6.74 -7.05 0.94
C ALA A 31 -6.01 -5.77 0.54
N MET A 32 -6.62 -4.95 -0.33
CA MET A 32 -6.04 -3.68 -0.76
C MET A 32 -5.85 -2.71 0.41
N ILE A 33 -6.86 -2.56 1.28
CA ILE A 33 -6.76 -1.76 2.50
C ILE A 33 -5.65 -2.29 3.41
N TRP A 34 -5.55 -3.63 3.56
CA TRP A 34 -4.58 -4.24 4.45
C TRP A 34 -3.14 -4.02 3.98
N ILE A 35 -2.89 -4.17 2.67
CA ILE A 35 -1.60 -3.90 2.03
C ILE A 35 -1.20 -2.43 2.22
N ILE A 36 -2.11 -1.48 1.96
CA ILE A 36 -1.83 -0.05 2.12
C ILE A 36 -1.49 0.27 3.58
N ARG A 37 -2.25 -0.26 4.55
CA ARG A 37 -1.98 -0.05 5.97
C ARG A 37 -0.68 -0.71 6.43
N ALA A 38 -0.31 -1.85 5.86
CA ALA A 38 0.97 -2.49 6.13
C ALA A 38 2.12 -1.61 5.60
N SER A 39 2.01 -1.13 4.35
CA SER A 39 3.01 -0.26 3.72
C SER A 39 3.23 1.05 4.48
N GLN A 40 2.17 1.71 4.95
CA GLN A 40 2.29 2.95 5.74
C GLN A 40 3.03 2.76 7.07
N LYS A 41 3.04 1.55 7.64
CA LYS A 41 3.83 1.27 8.85
C LYS A 41 5.31 1.15 8.56
N GLU A 42 5.67 0.76 7.34
CA GLU A 42 7.06 0.67 6.91
C GLU A 42 7.57 2.05 6.53
N GLU A 43 6.79 2.83 5.78
CA GLU A 43 7.14 4.20 5.38
C GLU A 43 7.45 5.09 6.60
N LYS A 44 6.65 5.03 7.66
CA LYS A 44 6.93 5.76 8.93
C LYS A 44 8.22 5.33 9.63
N LYS A 45 8.74 4.13 9.37
CA LYS A 45 10.04 3.70 9.89
C LYS A 45 11.19 4.26 9.06
N TRP A 46 11.00 4.39 7.74
CA TRP A 46 11.97 4.98 6.82
C TRP A 46 12.06 6.51 6.98
N ASP A 47 10.93 7.20 7.12
CA ASP A 47 10.86 8.65 7.39
C ASP A 47 11.61 9.04 8.68
N LYS A 48 11.58 8.15 9.68
CA LYS A 48 12.30 8.35 10.94
C LYS A 48 13.81 8.09 10.82
N LEU A 49 14.23 7.35 9.80
CA LEU A 49 15.63 7.05 9.53
C LEU A 49 16.29 8.18 8.72
N GLU A 50 15.56 8.76 7.76
CA GLU A 50 16.02 9.93 6.97
C GLU A 50 16.09 11.22 7.79
N GLN A 51 15.34 11.34 8.89
CA GLN A 51 15.47 12.46 9.84
C GLN A 51 16.70 12.36 10.77
N THR A 52 17.67 11.49 10.47
CA THR A 52 18.97 11.52 11.15
C THR A 52 19.84 12.57 10.46
N PRO A 53 20.30 13.60 11.19
CA PRO A 53 20.42 14.96 10.69
C PRO A 53 21.68 15.20 9.85
N ASP A 54 21.48 15.98 8.78
CA ASP A 54 22.51 16.63 7.96
C ASP A 54 23.24 17.76 8.73
N THR A 55 23.56 17.53 10.01
CA THR A 55 24.24 18.48 10.90
C THR A 55 25.75 18.26 11.00
N MET A 56 26.34 17.37 10.20
CA MET A 56 27.79 17.13 10.18
C MET A 56 28.59 17.99 9.18
N ASN A 57 28.02 19.08 8.64
CA ASN A 57 28.72 19.96 7.69
C ASN A 57 28.98 21.39 8.22
N ARG A 58 29.02 21.61 9.55
CA ARG A 58 29.20 22.96 10.13
C ARG A 58 30.47 23.21 10.94
N GLU A 59 31.42 22.28 11.00
CA GLU A 59 32.65 22.47 11.78
C GLU A 59 33.94 22.74 10.97
N ASP A 60 33.93 22.62 9.63
CA ASP A 60 35.16 22.80 8.82
C ASP A 60 35.38 24.23 8.28
N GLN A 61 34.56 25.22 8.65
CA GLN A 61 34.79 26.62 8.29
C GLN A 61 34.90 27.52 9.52
N LYS A 62 35.94 27.30 10.34
CA LYS A 62 36.49 28.37 11.18
C LYS A 62 37.78 28.88 10.52
N PRO A 63 37.77 30.03 9.81
CA PRO A 63 39.01 30.66 9.38
C PRO A 63 39.82 31.00 10.63
N ARG A 64 41.08 30.58 10.62
CA ARG A 64 42.04 30.75 11.71
C ARG A 64 42.11 32.21 12.14
N GLU A 65 42.19 32.35 13.46
CA GLU A 65 42.37 33.58 14.21
C GLU A 65 43.32 34.55 13.53
N GLY A 66 42.93 35.83 13.56
CA GLY A 66 43.87 36.93 13.41
C GLY A 66 44.97 36.79 14.45
N LYS A 67 46.19 36.57 13.96
CA LYS A 67 47.44 36.85 14.66
C LYS A 67 48.46 37.28 13.61
N SER A 68 48.57 38.58 13.39
CA SER A 68 49.84 39.31 13.50
C SER A 68 49.60 40.81 13.39
#